data_AF-A0A923DII1-F1
#
_entry.id   AF-A0A923DII1-F1
#
_cell.length_a   1.000
_cell.length_b   1.000
_cell.length_c   1.000
_cell.angle_alpha   90.00
_cell.angle_beta   90.00
_cell.angle_gamma   90.00
#
_symmetry.space_group_name_H-M   'P 1'
#
loop_
_entity.id
_entity.type
_entity.pdbx_description
1 polymer ?
#
loop_
_entity_poly.entity_id
_entity_poly.type
_entity_poly.pdbx_seq_one_letter_code
_entity_poly.pdbx_strand_id
1 'polypeptide(L)'
;MKRFIYPLVLLFLLFNNCGKRLDKIPNDFIGDFYDKSGIEYWSYGLHSSFLISDCQFWDYEKIKSNKNTLSLWLKNKDSDKRIDIIKTDSLNFDFIENDKTINCSKKADSIKRIAKNNPFSMDTGTVVIRGYIKNAEKYVKTDSKIQFIFSNEVISDTKSEYADIDSLGRFDINM
;
A
#
# COMPACT_ATOMS: atom_id res chain seq x y z
N MET A 1 -8.69 -19.68 -66.69
CA MET A 1 -9.50 -18.66 -65.98
C MET A 1 -9.67 -19.09 -64.54
N LYS A 2 -8.89 -18.51 -63.61
CA LYS A 2 -9.06 -18.51 -62.15
C LYS A 2 -7.93 -17.62 -61.58
N ARG A 3 -8.26 -16.37 -61.23
CA ARG A 3 -7.35 -15.42 -60.56
C ARG A 3 -7.55 -15.61 -59.06
N PHE A 4 -6.52 -16.04 -58.34
CA PHE A 4 -6.48 -15.97 -56.89
C PHE A 4 -6.05 -14.55 -56.49
N ILE A 5 -6.97 -13.82 -55.87
CA ILE A 5 -6.71 -12.55 -55.19
C ILE A 5 -6.60 -12.91 -53.71
N TYR A 6 -5.40 -12.79 -53.13
CA TYR A 6 -5.25 -12.69 -51.69
C TYR A 6 -5.16 -11.19 -51.36
N PRO A 7 -6.17 -10.57 -50.74
CA PRO A 7 -5.98 -9.26 -50.15
C PRO A 7 -5.28 -9.43 -48.81
N LEU A 8 -4.06 -8.91 -48.74
CA LEU A 8 -3.67 -7.84 -47.84
C LEU A 8 -4.57 -7.65 -46.59
N VAL A 9 -4.54 -8.58 -45.63
CA VAL A 9 -5.11 -8.39 -44.28
C VAL A 9 -4.10 -8.89 -43.26
N LEU A 10 -3.04 -8.12 -43.05
CA LEU A 10 -2.14 -8.36 -41.92
C LEU A 10 -1.42 -7.06 -41.53
N LEU A 11 -2.17 -5.98 -41.32
CA LEU A 11 -1.59 -4.72 -40.82
C LEU A 11 -2.59 -3.87 -40.03
N PHE A 12 -3.37 -4.46 -39.12
CA PHE A 12 -4.20 -3.67 -38.18
C PHE A 12 -4.48 -4.44 -36.88
N LEU A 13 -3.42 -4.90 -36.20
CA LEU A 13 -3.52 -5.37 -34.81
C LEU A 13 -2.35 -4.87 -33.94
N LEU A 14 -1.78 -3.71 -34.26
CA LEU A 14 -1.09 -2.90 -33.25
C LEU A 14 -2.17 -2.10 -32.52
N PHE A 15 -2.98 -2.82 -31.74
CA PHE A 15 -3.80 -2.19 -30.73
C PHE A 15 -2.90 -1.35 -29.85
N ASN A 16 -3.22 -0.06 -29.84
CA ASN A 16 -2.84 0.95 -28.86
C ASN A 16 -2.90 0.40 -27.43
N ASN A 17 -1.85 -0.31 -27.00
CA ASN A 17 -1.57 -0.48 -25.58
C ASN A 17 -0.67 0.67 -25.14
N CYS A 18 -1.15 1.90 -25.38
CA CYS A 18 -0.62 3.07 -24.71
C CYS A 18 -1.14 2.98 -23.27
N GLY A 19 -0.54 2.10 -22.48
CA GLY A 19 -0.78 2.04 -21.04
C GLY A 19 -0.62 3.45 -20.52
N LYS A 20 -1.71 4.02 -19.97
CA LYS A 20 -1.68 5.37 -19.41
C LYS A 20 -0.58 5.39 -18.35
N ARG A 21 0.49 6.11 -18.64
CA ARG A 21 1.60 6.26 -17.69
C ARG A 21 1.06 7.02 -16.49
N LEU A 22 1.00 6.35 -15.34
CA LEU A 22 0.69 6.99 -14.07
C LEU A 22 1.73 8.07 -13.77
N ASP A 23 1.25 9.23 -13.31
CA ASP A 23 2.12 10.26 -12.76
C ASP A 23 2.87 9.70 -11.54
N LYS A 24 4.08 10.18 -11.29
CA LYS A 24 4.86 9.74 -10.14
C LYS A 24 4.43 10.50 -8.89
N ILE A 25 4.42 9.81 -7.75
CA ILE A 25 4.28 10.45 -6.45
C ILE A 25 5.51 11.36 -6.22
N PRO A 26 5.31 12.66 -5.89
CA PRO A 26 6.42 13.53 -5.53
C PRO A 26 7.15 13.04 -4.26
N ASN A 27 8.49 13.11 -4.27
CA ASN A 27 9.33 12.52 -3.21
C ASN A 27 9.03 13.06 -1.81
N ASP A 28 8.58 14.31 -1.71
CA ASP A 28 8.23 14.94 -0.45
C ASP A 28 6.91 14.40 0.15
N PHE A 29 6.08 13.70 -0.62
CA PHE A 29 4.91 12.98 -0.10
C PHE A 29 5.25 11.56 0.33
N ILE A 30 6.32 10.94 -0.18
CA ILE A 30 6.70 9.56 0.18
C ILE A 30 7.10 9.45 1.65
N GLY A 31 6.59 8.45 2.36
CA GLY A 31 6.97 8.13 3.73
C GLY A 31 5.85 7.53 4.57
N ASP A 32 6.18 7.27 5.82
CA ASP A 32 5.23 6.84 6.85
C ASP A 32 4.64 8.05 7.58
N PHE A 33 3.36 7.95 7.90
CA PHE A 33 2.57 9.04 8.45
C PHE A 33 1.82 8.59 9.70
N TYR A 34 1.98 9.39 10.73
CA TYR A 34 1.49 9.12 12.07
C TYR A 34 0.42 10.13 12.44
N ASP A 35 -0.79 9.65 12.79
CA ASP A 35 -1.88 10.51 13.25
C ASP A 35 -1.51 11.22 14.55
N LYS A 36 -1.54 12.55 14.51
CA LYS A 36 -1.23 13.41 15.65
C LYS A 36 -2.18 13.26 16.82
N SER A 37 -3.40 12.76 16.59
CA SER A 37 -4.33 12.45 17.69
C SER A 37 -3.81 11.30 18.56
N GLY A 38 -2.93 10.45 18.03
CA GLY A 38 -2.39 9.28 18.72
C GLY A 38 -3.36 8.09 18.79
N ILE A 39 -4.57 8.20 18.25
CA ILE A 39 -5.58 7.13 18.20
C ILE A 39 -5.21 6.09 17.15
N GLU A 40 -4.91 6.54 15.93
CA GLU A 40 -4.48 5.71 14.79
C GLU A 40 -2.97 5.89 14.58
N TYR A 41 -2.15 5.52 15.57
CA TYR A 41 -0.73 5.92 15.66
C TYR A 41 0.04 5.91 14.32
N TRP A 42 0.00 4.82 13.57
CA TRP A 42 0.50 4.76 12.18
C TRP A 42 -0.69 4.56 11.24
N SER A 43 -1.04 5.60 10.49
CA SER A 43 -2.29 5.64 9.71
C SER A 43 -2.06 5.37 8.24
N TYR A 44 -0.95 5.87 7.69
CA TYR A 44 -0.64 5.79 6.26
C TYR A 44 0.83 5.49 5.98
N GLY A 45 1.10 4.64 5.00
CA GLY A 45 2.42 4.45 4.39
C GLY A 45 2.38 4.74 2.90
N LEU A 46 2.87 5.90 2.47
CA LEU A 46 2.83 6.31 1.07
C LEU A 46 4.13 5.93 0.35
N HIS A 47 4.04 4.96 -0.56
CA HIS A 47 5.16 4.48 -1.35
C HIS A 47 5.02 4.86 -2.83
N SER A 48 6.07 4.62 -3.63
CA SER A 48 6.10 5.04 -5.04
C SER A 48 5.05 4.32 -5.90
N SER A 49 4.62 3.12 -5.49
CA SER A 49 3.78 2.24 -6.30
C SER A 49 2.45 1.87 -5.63
N PHE A 50 2.29 2.10 -4.33
CA PHE A 50 1.08 1.79 -3.57
C PHE A 50 1.02 2.62 -2.28
N LEU A 51 -0.18 2.66 -1.68
CA LEU A 51 -0.44 3.20 -0.35
C LEU A 51 -0.76 2.04 0.62
N ILE A 52 -0.32 2.17 1.87
CA ILE A 52 -0.80 1.36 2.99
C ILE A 52 -1.76 2.20 3.82
N SER A 53 -2.98 1.72 4.07
CA SER A 53 -3.90 2.27 5.06
C SER A 53 -4.88 1.19 5.50
N ASP A 54 -5.43 1.29 6.72
CA ASP A 54 -6.44 0.37 7.24
C ASP A 54 -6.00 -1.11 7.18
N CYS A 55 -4.70 -1.36 7.40
CA CYS A 55 -4.07 -2.67 7.27
C CYS A 55 -4.22 -3.32 5.87
N GLN A 56 -4.38 -2.51 4.82
CA GLN A 56 -4.56 -2.94 3.44
C GLN A 56 -3.55 -2.26 2.50
N PHE A 57 -3.25 -2.93 1.38
CA PHE A 57 -2.52 -2.34 0.26
C PHE A 57 -3.49 -1.77 -0.76
N TRP A 58 -3.17 -0.57 -1.25
CA TRP A 58 -3.96 0.17 -2.22
C TRP A 58 -3.09 0.53 -3.43
N ASP A 59 -3.45 0.01 -4.60
CA ASP A 59 -2.78 0.31 -5.85
C ASP A 59 -3.26 1.67 -6.41
N TYR A 60 -2.36 2.39 -7.08
CA TYR A 60 -2.69 3.68 -7.69
C TYR A 60 -3.36 3.51 -9.05
N GLU A 61 -4.63 3.88 -9.16
CA GLU A 61 -5.35 3.96 -10.44
C GLU A 61 -5.13 5.31 -11.12
N LYS A 62 -4.98 6.37 -10.33
CA LYS A 62 -4.71 7.72 -10.82
C LYS A 62 -4.02 8.56 -9.77
N ILE A 63 -3.06 9.36 -10.22
CA ILE A 63 -2.33 10.31 -9.40
C ILE A 63 -2.53 11.69 -10.04
N LYS A 64 -2.82 12.70 -9.21
CA LYS A 64 -2.73 14.11 -9.60
C LYS A 64 -1.97 14.85 -8.51
N SER A 65 -0.94 15.58 -8.87
CA SER A 65 -0.15 16.36 -7.92
C SER A 65 -0.02 17.80 -8.37
N ASN A 66 -0.03 18.72 -7.40
CA ASN A 66 0.56 20.04 -7.55
C ASN A 66 1.56 20.27 -6.39
N LYS A 67 2.04 21.50 -6.22
CA LYS A 67 3.12 21.82 -5.27
C LYS A 67 2.86 21.34 -3.84
N ASN A 68 1.62 21.49 -3.35
CA ASN A 68 1.28 21.21 -1.94
C ASN A 68 0.13 20.21 -1.79
N THR A 69 -0.40 19.68 -2.89
CA THR A 69 -1.53 18.74 -2.82
C THR A 69 -1.30 17.54 -3.73
N LEU A 70 -1.78 16.39 -3.28
CA LEU A 70 -1.71 15.13 -3.97
C LEU A 70 -3.06 14.43 -3.85
N SER A 71 -3.72 14.21 -4.98
CA SER A 71 -4.97 13.45 -5.07
C SER A 71 -4.68 12.05 -5.62
N LEU A 72 -5.12 11.03 -4.89
CA LEU A 72 -4.91 9.63 -5.19
C LEU A 72 -6.26 8.94 -5.39
N TRP A 73 -6.44 8.28 -6.53
CA TRP A 73 -7.50 7.31 -6.73
C TRP A 73 -6.88 5.93 -6.56
N LEU A 74 -7.48 5.16 -5.66
CA LEU A 74 -6.93 3.96 -5.09
C LEU A 74 -7.87 2.80 -5.33
N LYS A 75 -7.29 1.62 -5.53
CA LYS A 75 -8.02 0.38 -5.71
C LYS A 75 -7.36 -0.75 -4.96
N ASN A 76 -8.16 -1.63 -4.39
CA ASN A 76 -7.74 -2.96 -3.98
C ASN A 76 -8.72 -4.01 -4.54
N LYS A 77 -8.65 -5.24 -4.04
CA LYS A 77 -9.52 -6.34 -4.52
C LYS A 77 -11.00 -6.13 -4.17
N ASP A 78 -11.29 -5.39 -3.10
CA ASP A 78 -12.60 -5.32 -2.48
C ASP A 78 -13.31 -3.98 -2.72
N SER A 79 -12.55 -2.92 -3.03
CA SER A 79 -13.05 -1.55 -3.04
C SER A 79 -12.14 -0.56 -3.76
N ASP A 80 -12.73 0.57 -4.12
CA ASP A 80 -12.03 1.74 -4.63
C ASP A 80 -12.23 2.90 -3.63
N LYS A 81 -11.23 3.78 -3.52
CA LYS A 81 -11.37 5.01 -2.73
C LYS A 81 -10.54 6.16 -3.29
N ARG A 82 -10.80 7.36 -2.76
CA ARG A 82 -10.02 8.55 -3.06
C ARG A 82 -9.48 9.16 -1.77
N ILE A 83 -8.22 9.56 -1.80
CA ILE A 83 -7.59 10.32 -0.73
C ILE A 83 -6.98 11.59 -1.33
N ASP A 84 -7.26 12.73 -0.72
CA ASP A 84 -6.56 13.98 -0.99
C ASP A 84 -5.59 14.26 0.15
N ILE A 85 -4.33 14.56 -0.17
CA ILE A 85 -3.26 14.83 0.79
C ILE A 85 -2.81 16.27 0.60
N ILE A 86 -2.86 17.06 1.66
CA ILE A 86 -2.41 18.46 1.66
C ILE A 86 -1.17 18.57 2.54
N LYS A 87 -0.07 19.02 1.96
CA LYS A 87 1.17 19.33 2.65
C LYS A 87 1.02 20.68 3.36
N THR A 88 0.99 20.67 4.69
CA THR A 88 0.91 21.88 5.51
C THR A 88 2.30 22.46 5.79
N ASP A 89 3.30 21.60 6.00
CA ASP A 89 4.72 21.98 6.03
C ASP A 89 5.64 20.81 5.59
N SER A 90 6.93 20.84 5.94
CA SER A 90 7.88 19.79 5.54
C SER A 90 7.62 18.43 6.19
N LEU A 91 6.96 18.39 7.34
CA LEU A 91 6.71 17.19 8.14
C LEU A 91 5.23 16.88 8.33
N ASN A 92 4.35 17.88 8.17
CA ASN A 92 2.94 17.80 8.50
C ASN A 92 2.04 17.80 7.26
N PHE A 93 1.03 16.95 7.31
CA PHE A 93 0.17 16.64 6.18
C PHE A 93 -1.26 16.36 6.66
N ASP A 94 -2.24 16.82 5.91
CA ASP A 94 -3.65 16.50 6.12
C ASP A 94 -4.09 15.46 5.09
N PHE A 95 -4.60 14.33 5.56
CA PHE A 95 -5.19 13.26 4.75
C PHE A 95 -6.71 13.40 4.81
N ILE A 96 -7.34 13.56 3.65
CA ILE A 96 -8.78 13.79 3.53
C ILE A 96 -9.39 12.59 2.82
N GLU A 97 -10.29 11.89 3.52
CA GLU A 97 -11.00 10.71 3.06
C GLU A 97 -12.46 10.76 3.55
N ASN A 98 -13.44 10.66 2.64
CA ASN A 98 -14.87 10.66 2.97
C ASN A 98 -15.28 11.81 3.93
N ASP A 99 -14.88 13.04 3.61
CA ASP A 99 -15.09 14.26 4.42
C ASP A 99 -14.46 14.26 5.83
N LYS A 100 -13.64 13.26 6.15
CA LYS A 100 -12.84 13.22 7.37
C LYS A 100 -11.42 13.67 7.06
N THR A 101 -10.89 14.54 7.91
CA THR A 101 -9.50 14.99 7.85
C THR A 101 -8.71 14.37 8.99
N ILE A 102 -7.61 13.69 8.65
CA ILE A 102 -6.63 13.15 9.59
C ILE A 102 -5.36 13.97 9.49
N ASN A 103 -4.93 14.54 10.62
CA ASN A 103 -3.72 15.35 10.70
C ASN A 103 -2.54 14.44 11.01
N CYS A 104 -1.66 14.25 10.03
CA CYS A 104 -0.51 13.37 10.14
C CYS A 104 0.81 14.13 10.22
N SER A 105 1.80 13.47 10.80
CA SER A 105 3.21 13.87 10.83
C SER A 105 4.08 12.74 10.30
N LYS A 106 5.17 13.06 9.61
CA LYS A 106 6.24 12.08 9.30
C LYS A 106 7.14 11.76 10.50
N LYS A 107 7.02 12.54 11.59
CA LYS A 107 7.80 12.34 12.82
C LYS A 107 6.93 11.69 13.89
N ALA A 108 7.26 10.44 14.21
CA ALA A 108 6.60 9.64 15.23
C ALA A 108 6.89 10.09 16.67
N ASP A 109 8.12 10.54 16.97
CA ASP A 109 8.62 10.73 18.34
C ASP A 109 7.83 11.74 19.17
N SER A 110 7.18 12.70 18.52
CA SER A 110 6.39 13.74 19.19
C SER A 110 4.93 13.33 19.44
N ILE A 111 4.50 12.16 18.96
CA ILE A 111 3.12 11.71 19.04
C ILE A 111 2.98 10.70 20.17
N LYS A 112 2.15 11.04 21.15
CA LYS A 112 1.80 10.12 22.23
C LYS A 112 0.73 9.15 21.73
N ARG A 113 1.06 7.85 21.69
CA ARG A 113 0.07 6.81 21.40
C ARG A 113 -0.99 6.76 22.50
N ILE A 114 -2.25 6.85 22.12
CA ILE A 114 -3.38 6.71 23.03
C ILE A 114 -3.90 5.29 22.89
N ALA A 115 -3.86 4.52 23.98
CA ALA A 115 -4.48 3.21 24.00
C ALA A 115 -6.00 3.38 23.85
N LYS A 116 -6.59 2.68 22.87
CA LYS A 116 -8.05 2.49 22.86
C LYS A 116 -8.38 1.63 24.08
N ASN A 117 -9.22 2.14 24.99
CA ASN A 117 -9.67 1.43 26.19
C ASN A 117 -10.64 0.29 25.82
N ASN A 118 -10.15 -0.67 25.05
CA ASN A 118 -10.89 -1.89 24.75
C ASN A 118 -10.53 -2.94 25.80
N PRO A 119 -11.52 -3.56 26.46
CA PRO A 119 -11.24 -4.66 27.37
C PRO A 119 -10.52 -5.77 26.60
N PHE A 120 -9.44 -6.28 27.19
CA PHE A 120 -8.71 -7.41 26.62
C PHE A 120 -9.64 -8.62 26.58
N SER A 121 -9.82 -9.19 25.39
CA SER A 121 -10.59 -10.41 25.14
C SER A 121 -9.72 -11.37 24.34
N MET A 122 -9.77 -12.66 24.69
CA MET A 122 -9.15 -13.73 23.92
C MET A 122 -10.25 -14.46 23.16
N ASP A 123 -10.54 -13.98 21.96
CA ASP A 123 -11.43 -14.68 21.04
C ASP A 123 -10.59 -15.49 20.06
N THR A 124 -10.99 -16.74 19.81
CA THR A 124 -10.39 -17.53 18.73
C THR A 124 -10.82 -16.97 17.38
N GLY A 125 -9.86 -16.73 16.49
CA GLY A 125 -10.12 -16.22 15.16
C GLY A 125 -8.92 -16.39 14.24
N THR A 126 -9.10 -16.01 12.99
CA THR A 126 -8.04 -15.96 12.00
C THR A 126 -7.50 -14.55 11.90
N VAL A 127 -6.18 -14.40 11.88
CA VAL A 127 -5.52 -13.11 11.70
C VAL A 127 -4.76 -13.12 10.38
N VAL A 128 -4.86 -12.02 9.64
CA VAL A 128 -4.02 -11.79 8.47
C VAL A 128 -2.99 -10.72 8.82
N ILE A 129 -1.71 -11.11 8.83
CA ILE A 129 -0.59 -10.16 8.94
C ILE A 129 -0.22 -9.76 7.52
N ARG A 130 -0.40 -8.47 7.21
CA ARG A 130 0.06 -7.88 5.94
C ARG A 130 1.28 -7.04 6.20
N GLY A 131 2.30 -7.16 5.36
CA GLY A 131 3.53 -6.41 5.54
C GLY A 131 4.27 -6.11 4.25
N TYR A 132 5.23 -5.19 4.35
CA TYR A 132 6.03 -4.71 3.24
C TYR A 132 7.51 -4.72 3.61
N ILE A 133 8.34 -5.25 2.70
CA ILE A 133 9.79 -5.32 2.84
C ILE A 133 10.41 -4.37 1.84
N LYS A 134 11.00 -3.30 2.36
CA LYS A 134 11.74 -2.34 1.54
C LYS A 134 12.97 -3.00 0.92
N ASN A 135 13.16 -2.79 -0.38
CA ASN A 135 14.23 -3.40 -1.18
C ASN A 135 14.10 -4.93 -1.28
N ALA A 136 12.88 -5.45 -1.40
CA ALA A 136 12.60 -6.88 -1.51
C ALA A 136 13.36 -7.57 -2.66
N GLU A 137 13.72 -6.86 -3.72
CA GLU A 137 14.50 -7.37 -4.85
C GLU A 137 15.86 -7.95 -4.45
N LYS A 138 16.37 -7.61 -3.26
CA LYS A 138 17.58 -8.22 -2.70
C LYS A 138 17.36 -9.66 -2.21
N TYR A 139 16.15 -9.98 -1.79
CA TYR A 139 15.80 -11.26 -1.19
C TYR A 139 15.09 -12.17 -2.20
N VAL A 140 14.21 -11.59 -3.03
CA VAL A 140 13.36 -12.30 -4.00
C VAL A 140 14.15 -12.92 -5.17
N LYS A 141 15.38 -12.44 -5.45
CA LYS A 141 16.23 -13.01 -6.51
C LYS A 141 16.75 -14.42 -6.21
N THR A 142 16.82 -14.79 -4.94
CA THR A 142 17.35 -16.07 -4.47
C THR A 142 16.28 -16.99 -3.91
N ASP A 143 15.27 -16.43 -3.24
CA ASP A 143 14.08 -17.14 -2.77
C ASP A 143 12.93 -16.13 -2.72
N SER A 144 11.81 -16.41 -3.40
CA SER A 144 10.65 -15.53 -3.40
C SER A 144 9.84 -15.59 -2.10
N LYS A 145 10.26 -16.45 -1.16
CA LYS A 145 9.62 -16.63 0.14
C LYS A 145 10.50 -16.11 1.27
N ILE A 146 9.86 -15.55 2.28
CA ILE A 146 10.51 -15.23 3.55
C ILE A 146 9.84 -16.00 4.67
N GLN A 147 10.68 -16.56 5.55
CA GLN A 147 10.25 -17.22 6.77
C GLN A 147 10.02 -16.19 7.87
N PHE A 148 8.84 -16.24 8.46
CA PHE A 148 8.47 -15.47 9.64
C PHE A 148 8.39 -16.42 10.83
N ILE A 149 9.03 -16.03 11.93
CA ILE A 149 9.07 -16.81 13.18
C ILE A 149 8.28 -16.03 14.22
N PHE A 150 7.26 -16.66 14.78
CA PHE A 150 6.36 -16.09 15.78
C PHE A 150 6.61 -16.81 17.11
N SER A 151 7.04 -16.06 18.11
CA SER A 151 7.13 -16.54 19.49
C SER A 151 5.83 -16.24 20.22
N ASN A 152 5.20 -17.26 20.78
CA ASN A 152 4.11 -17.10 21.72
C ASN A 152 4.66 -17.19 23.15
N GLU A 153 4.94 -16.04 23.74
CA GLU A 153 5.49 -15.92 25.09
C GLU A 153 4.54 -16.45 26.18
N VAL A 154 3.24 -16.61 25.90
CA VAL A 154 2.26 -17.09 26.89
C VAL A 154 2.32 -18.61 27.07
N ILE A 155 2.51 -19.34 25.98
CA ILE A 155 2.59 -20.82 25.98
C ILE A 155 3.99 -21.36 25.68
N SER A 156 4.98 -20.49 25.53
CA SER A 156 6.37 -20.82 25.19
C SER A 156 6.48 -21.70 23.94
N ASP A 157 5.68 -21.38 22.92
CA ASP A 157 5.66 -22.08 21.64
C ASP A 157 6.19 -21.18 20.52
N THR A 158 6.75 -21.80 19.47
CA THR A 158 7.25 -21.08 18.30
C THR A 158 6.64 -21.67 17.03
N LYS A 159 5.99 -20.81 16.25
CA LYS A 159 5.45 -21.16 14.94
C LYS A 159 6.27 -20.46 13.86
N SER A 160 6.49 -21.12 12.73
CA SER A 160 7.04 -20.46 11.55
C SER A 160 6.12 -20.59 10.37
N GLU A 161 5.98 -19.52 9.60
CA GLU A 161 5.23 -19.50 8.34
C GLU A 161 6.09 -18.91 7.24
N TYR A 162 5.91 -19.40 6.01
CA TYR A 162 6.52 -18.81 4.83
C TYR A 162 5.49 -17.95 4.11
N ALA A 163 5.88 -16.73 3.75
CA ALA A 163 5.05 -15.85 2.94
C ALA A 163 5.67 -15.67 1.55
N ASP A 164 4.85 -15.76 0.51
CA ASP A 164 5.23 -15.29 -0.82
C ASP A 164 5.30 -13.77 -0.82
N ILE A 165 6.30 -13.23 -1.51
CA ILE A 165 6.51 -11.78 -1.66
C ILE A 165 6.26 -11.40 -3.11
N ASP A 166 5.40 -10.42 -3.31
CA ASP A 166 5.13 -9.92 -4.65
C ASP A 166 6.28 -9.04 -5.18
N SER A 167 6.19 -8.64 -6.46
CA SER A 167 7.21 -7.80 -7.10
C SER A 167 7.39 -6.42 -6.47
N LEU A 168 6.46 -6.00 -5.61
CA LEU A 168 6.49 -4.74 -4.86
C LEU A 168 6.95 -4.92 -3.42
N GLY A 169 7.34 -6.14 -3.01
CA GLY A 169 7.81 -6.43 -1.67
C GLY A 169 6.71 -6.64 -0.64
N ARG A 170 5.46 -6.83 -1.07
CA ARG A 170 4.28 -7.00 -0.20
C ARG A 170 4.04 -8.48 0.05
N PHE A 171 3.55 -8.81 1.25
CA PHE A 171 3.23 -10.17 1.65
C PHE A 171 2.02 -10.21 2.59
N ASP A 172 1.35 -11.35 2.60
CA ASP A 172 0.25 -11.68 3.52
C ASP A 172 0.56 -13.02 4.22
N ILE A 173 0.30 -13.12 5.53
CA ILE A 173 0.41 -14.34 6.33
C ILE A 173 -0.93 -14.57 7.01
N ASN A 174 -1.53 -15.73 6.78
CA ASN A 174 -2.76 -16.14 7.46
C ASN A 174 -2.39 -17.02 8.67
N MET A 175 -2.87 -16.63 9.85
CA MET A 175 -2.62 -17.34 11.11
C MET A 175 -3.92 -17.77 11.77
#